data_AF-A0A954WRZ5-F1
#
_entry.id   AF-A0A954WRZ5-F1
#
_cell.length_a   1.000
_cell.length_b   1.000
_cell.length_c   1.000
_cell.angle_alpha   90.00
_cell.angle_beta   90.00
_cell.angle_gamma   90.00
#
_symmetry.space_group_name_H-M   'P 1'
#
loop_
_entity.id
_entity.type
_entity.pdbx_description
1 polymer ?
#
loop_
_entity_poly.entity_id
_entity_poly.type
_entity_poly.pdbx_seq_one_letter_code
_entity_poly.pdbx_strand_id
1 'polypeptide(L)'
;MPRRSKGPWKRKQDDCYYTHVNGKQVKLTEPGESYEVAKKRYHEVHANAERPTNEVPTTVAQILDEFLEWTQQNQEASTYRWYLNYLRKFHQHVGSRLLVSSLK
;
A
#
# COMPACT_ATOMS: atom_id res chain seq x y z
N MET A 1 7.65 -0.81 -17.61
CA MET A 1 8.78 -1.30 -16.79
C MET A 1 8.53 -0.94 -15.33
N PRO A 2 8.81 -1.83 -14.36
CA PRO A 2 8.66 -1.52 -12.94
C PRO A 2 9.56 -0.33 -12.57
N ARG A 3 9.02 0.62 -11.78
CA ARG A 3 9.75 1.81 -11.34
C ARG A 3 10.94 1.35 -10.47
N ARG A 4 12.16 1.76 -10.82
CA ARG A 4 13.34 1.47 -9.99
C ARG A 4 13.10 2.02 -8.59
N SER A 5 13.23 1.14 -7.59
CA SER A 5 13.26 1.57 -6.18
C SER A 5 14.40 2.59 -6.03
N LYS A 6 14.11 3.71 -5.34
CA LYS A 6 15.12 4.75 -5.07
C LYS A 6 16.22 4.25 -4.11
N GLY A 7 16.07 3.07 -3.50
CA GLY A 7 17.01 2.52 -2.54
C GLY A 7 17.06 3.32 -1.21
N PRO A 8 17.94 2.94 -0.29
CA PRO A 8 18.18 3.68 0.94
C PRO A 8 18.86 5.03 0.64
N TRP A 9 18.49 6.09 1.35
CA TRP A 9 19.04 7.43 1.18
C TRP A 9 19.88 7.85 2.39
N LYS A 10 20.97 8.58 2.15
CA LYS A 10 21.88 9.03 3.20
C LYS A 10 21.44 10.38 3.74
N ARG A 11 21.31 10.51 5.07
CA ARG A 11 21.01 11.78 5.74
C ARG A 11 22.32 12.52 6.01
N LYS A 12 22.38 13.81 5.64
CA LYS A 12 23.59 14.65 5.79
C LYS A 12 23.99 14.92 7.25
N GLN A 13 23.04 14.91 8.17
CA GLN A 13 23.27 15.29 9.57
C GLN A 13 24.04 14.23 10.36
N ASP A 14 23.64 12.96 10.23
CA ASP A 14 24.18 11.86 11.05
C ASP A 14 25.02 10.85 10.23
N ASP A 15 25.21 11.14 8.93
CA ASP A 15 25.89 10.27 7.96
C ASP A 15 25.32 8.83 7.85
N CYS A 16 24.08 8.63 8.30
CA CYS A 16 23.38 7.34 8.33
C CYS A 16 22.44 7.15 7.12
N TYR A 17 22.19 5.90 6.74
CA TYR A 17 21.19 5.54 5.74
C TYR A 17 19.81 5.34 6.37
N TYR A 18 18.79 5.83 5.66
CA TYR A 18 17.39 5.76 6.06
C TYR A 18 16.51 5.21 4.94
N THR A 19 15.33 4.71 5.33
CA THR A 19 14.23 4.39 4.43
C THR A 19 12.89 4.80 5.03
N HIS A 20 11.83 4.78 4.21
CA HIS A 20 10.46 4.95 4.67
C HIS A 20 9.74 3.60 4.57
N VAL A 21 9.11 3.19 5.66
CA VAL A 21 8.31 1.96 5.76
C VAL A 21 7.02 2.35 6.46
N ASN A 22 5.86 2.06 5.85
CA ASN A 22 4.54 2.39 6.41
C ASN A 22 4.41 3.86 6.89
N GLY A 23 4.97 4.80 6.12
CA GLY A 23 4.94 6.24 6.44
C GLY A 23 5.91 6.69 7.54
N LYS A 24 6.66 5.78 8.16
CA LYS A 24 7.66 6.08 9.20
C LYS A 24 9.09 6.00 8.66
N GLN A 25 9.96 6.87 9.17
CA GLN A 25 11.39 6.86 8.86
C GLN A 25 12.09 5.80 9.70
N VAL A 26 12.76 4.86 9.04
CA VAL A 26 13.53 3.79 9.70
C VAL A 26 15.01 4.00 9.39
N LYS A 27 15.82 4.06 10.45
CA LYS A 27 17.29 4.10 10.38
C LYS A 27 17.77 2.71 9.97
N LEU A 28 18.55 2.62 8.90
CA LEU A 28 19.08 1.36 8.38
C LEU A 28 20.51 1.10 8.84
N THR A 29 21.32 2.13 9.05
CA THR A 29 22.74 1.98 9.40
C THR A 29 23.19 2.93 10.48
N GLU A 30 24.26 2.54 11.17
CA GLU A 30 25.03 3.44 12.03
C GLU A 30 25.96 4.35 11.19
N PRO A 31 26.47 5.47 11.76
CA PRO A 31 27.33 6.39 11.03
C PRO A 31 28.58 5.69 10.47
N GLY A 32 28.91 5.94 9.20
CA GLY A 32 30.12 5.39 8.56
C GLY A 32 29.99 3.98 7.97
N GLU A 33 28.85 3.30 8.10
CA GLU A 33 28.62 2.00 7.43
C GLU A 33 28.44 2.15 5.91
N SER A 34 28.85 1.12 5.15
CA SER A 34 28.78 1.09 3.68
C SER A 34 27.35 1.02 3.14
N TYR A 35 27.15 1.54 1.92
CA TYR A 35 25.89 1.45 1.17
C TYR A 35 25.39 0.01 0.99
N GLU A 36 26.30 -0.96 0.89
CA GLU A 36 25.93 -2.37 0.72
C GLU A 36 25.21 -2.93 1.94
N VAL A 37 25.66 -2.55 3.14
CA VAL A 37 25.02 -2.93 4.42
C VAL A 37 23.63 -2.28 4.51
N ALA A 38 23.52 -1.01 4.12
CA ALA A 38 22.24 -0.31 4.05
C ALA A 38 21.27 -0.98 3.08
N LYS A 39 21.75 -1.45 1.93
CA LYS A 39 20.94 -2.12 0.92
C LYS A 39 20.45 -3.48 1.42
N LYS A 40 21.29 -4.27 2.10
CA LYS A 40 20.89 -5.54 2.70
C LYS A 40 19.79 -5.34 3.74
N ARG A 41 19.99 -4.42 4.69
CA ARG A 41 18.99 -4.08 5.71
C ARG A 41 17.73 -3.46 5.11
N TYR A 42 17.85 -2.68 4.04
CA TYR A 42 16.68 -2.19 3.30
C TYR A 42 15.82 -3.34 2.79
N HIS A 43 16.41 -4.36 2.18
CA HIS A 43 15.66 -5.53 1.73
C HIS A 43 15.06 -6.32 2.89
N GLU A 44 15.78 -6.51 3.99
CA GLU A 44 15.28 -7.20 5.17
C GLU A 44 14.09 -6.48 5.82
N VAL A 45 14.19 -5.15 5.98
CA VAL A 45 13.13 -4.33 6.56
C VAL A 45 11.89 -4.31 5.65
N HIS A 46 12.07 -4.21 4.32
CA HIS A 46 10.93 -4.23 3.40
C HIS A 46 10.33 -5.63 3.22
N ALA A 47 11.11 -6.70 3.41
CA ALA A 47 10.60 -8.09 3.37
C ALA A 47 9.80 -8.44 4.62
N ASN A 48 10.23 -7.97 5.79
CA ASN A 48 9.59 -8.23 7.08
C ASN A 48 8.63 -7.12 7.52
N ALA A 49 8.46 -6.07 6.71
CA ALA A 49 7.48 -5.03 7.00
C ALA A 49 6.10 -5.69 7.02
N GLU A 50 5.52 -5.79 8.21
CA GLU A 50 4.12 -6.18 8.36
C GLU A 50 3.30 -5.26 7.47
N ARG A 51 2.55 -5.88 6.55
CA ARG A 51 1.52 -5.15 5.83
C ARG A 51 0.58 -4.61 6.90
N PRO A 52 0.21 -3.33 6.86
CA PRO A 52 -0.78 -2.81 7.79
C PRO A 52 -2.00 -3.72 7.71
N THR A 53 -2.20 -4.50 8.77
CA THR A 53 -3.40 -5.31 8.89
C THR A 53 -4.50 -4.33 9.20
N ASN A 54 -5.49 -4.23 8.33
CA ASN A 54 -6.70 -3.49 8.67
C ASN A 54 -7.28 -4.17 9.91
N GLU A 55 -7.10 -3.55 11.08
CA GLU A 55 -7.53 -4.09 12.38
C GLU A 55 -9.06 -4.24 12.44
N VAL A 56 -9.78 -3.51 11.58
CA VAL A 56 -11.21 -3.62 11.41
C VAL A 56 -11.52 -4.63 10.30
N PRO A 57 -12.33 -5.66 10.55
CA PRO A 57 -12.79 -6.59 9.52
C PRO A 57 -13.73 -5.85 8.55
N THR A 58 -13.16 -5.32 7.47
CA THR A 58 -13.91 -4.67 6.39
C THR A 58 -14.30 -5.70 5.33
N THR A 59 -15.56 -5.67 4.91
CA THR A 59 -16.04 -6.48 3.79
C THR A 59 -15.68 -5.83 2.45
N VAL A 60 -15.53 -6.65 1.41
CA VAL A 60 -15.33 -6.15 0.04
C VAL A 60 -16.49 -5.26 -0.37
N ALA A 61 -17.73 -5.63 -0.01
CA ALA A 61 -18.92 -4.83 -0.30
C ALA A 61 -18.83 -3.40 0.24
N GLN A 62 -18.40 -3.22 1.50
CA GLN A 62 -18.22 -1.89 2.10
C GLN A 62 -17.22 -1.02 1.33
N ILE A 63 -16.10 -1.61 0.87
CA ILE A 63 -15.11 -0.87 0.06
C ILE A 63 -15.69 -0.48 -1.30
N LEU A 64 -16.45 -1.38 -1.93
CA LEU A 64 -17.07 -1.09 -3.23
C LEU A 64 -18.08 0.06 -3.11
N ASP A 65 -18.88 0.06 -2.05
CA ASP A 65 -19.87 1.11 -1.79
C ASP A 65 -19.20 2.46 -1.54
N GLU A 66 -18.19 2.52 -0.67
CA GLU A 66 -17.41 3.74 -0.39
C GLU A 66 -16.74 4.29 -1.65
N PHE A 67 -16.16 3.41 -2.48
CA PHE A 67 -15.55 3.79 -3.74
C PHE A 67 -16.58 4.34 -4.73
N LEU A 68 -17.76 3.73 -4.84
CA LEU A 68 -18.81 4.19 -5.73
C LEU A 68 -19.38 5.54 -5.29
N GLU A 69 -19.55 5.76 -3.98
CA GLU A 69 -19.96 7.04 -3.43
C GLU A 69 -18.94 8.14 -3.75
N TRP A 70 -17.64 7.88 -3.52
CA TRP A 70 -16.59 8.81 -3.86
C TRP A 70 -16.56 9.11 -5.37
N THR A 71 -16.70 8.08 -6.20
CA THR A 71 -16.72 8.23 -7.66
C THR A 71 -17.90 9.07 -8.12
N GLN A 72 -19.08 8.87 -7.52
CA GLN A 72 -20.27 9.67 -7.84
C GLN A 72 -20.07 11.16 -7.55
N GLN A 73 -19.33 11.50 -6.50
CA GLN A 73 -19.08 12.88 -6.09
C GLN A 73 -17.94 13.55 -6.86
N ASN A 74 -16.94 12.78 -7.31
CA ASN A 74 -15.66 13.32 -7.81
C ASN A 74 -15.39 13.06 -9.29
N GLN A 75 -16.19 12.23 -9.96
CA GLN A 75 -15.97 11.83 -11.36
C GLN A 75 -17.19 12.12 -12.23
N GLU A 76 -17.00 12.07 -13.55
CA GLU A 76 -18.10 12.20 -14.49
C GLU A 76 -19.12 11.05 -14.36
N ALA A 77 -20.39 11.33 -14.67
CA ALA A 77 -21.47 10.34 -14.58
C ALA A 77 -21.26 9.11 -15.49
N SER A 78 -20.57 9.28 -16.62
CA SER A 78 -20.15 8.20 -17.52
C SER A 78 -19.19 7.22 -16.83
N THR A 79 -18.19 7.76 -16.14
CA THR A 79 -17.21 7.02 -15.34
C THR A 79 -17.87 6.28 -14.19
N TYR A 80 -18.75 6.95 -13.43
CA TYR A 80 -19.52 6.30 -12.36
C TYR A 80 -20.33 5.10 -12.87
N ARG A 81 -21.07 5.27 -13.99
CA ARG A 81 -21.86 4.18 -14.60
C ARG A 81 -20.99 3.01 -15.06
N TRP A 82 -19.80 3.29 -15.59
CA TRP A 82 -18.85 2.26 -15.98
C TRP A 82 -18.44 1.44 -14.75
N TYR A 83 -17.97 2.08 -13.68
CA TYR A 83 -17.59 1.39 -12.45
C TYR A 83 -18.75 0.62 -11.83
N LEU A 84 -19.94 1.22 -11.73
CA LEU A 84 -21.14 0.58 -11.19
C LEU A 84 -21.45 -0.75 -11.90
N ASN A 85 -21.38 -0.79 -13.23
CA ASN A 85 -21.69 -1.98 -14.01
C ASN A 85 -20.71 -3.13 -13.76
N TYR A 86 -19.42 -2.85 -13.62
CA TYR A 86 -18.41 -3.88 -13.36
C TYR A 86 -18.40 -4.30 -11.90
N LEU A 87 -18.46 -3.34 -10.97
CA LEU A 87 -18.44 -3.64 -9.55
C LEU A 87 -19.68 -4.39 -9.10
N ARG A 88 -20.85 -4.15 -9.71
CA ARG A 88 -22.06 -4.94 -9.44
C ARG A 88 -21.87 -6.42 -9.80
N LYS A 89 -21.27 -6.72 -10.97
CA LYS A 89 -20.99 -8.11 -11.37
C LYS A 89 -19.98 -8.77 -10.45
N PHE A 90 -18.95 -8.03 -10.05
CA PHE A 90 -17.95 -8.52 -9.11
C PHE A 90 -18.57 -8.79 -7.73
N HIS A 91 -19.39 -7.87 -7.20
CA HIS A 91 -20.11 -8.05 -5.94
C HIS A 91 -21.05 -9.26 -5.98
N GLN A 92 -21.73 -9.50 -7.10
CA GLN A 92 -22.54 -10.71 -7.30
C GLN A 92 -21.72 -11.99 -7.27
N HIS A 93 -20.48 -11.96 -7.77
CA HIS A 93 -19.59 -13.12 -7.78
C HIS A 93 -19.01 -13.43 -6.38
N VAL A 94 -18.58 -12.40 -5.65
CA VAL A 94 -17.91 -12.57 -4.35
C VAL A 94 -18.87 -12.62 -3.14
N GLY A 95 -20.09 -12.10 -3.31
CA GLY A 95 -21.06 -11.96 -2.23
C GLY A 95 -20.74 -10.84 -1.24
N SER A 96 -21.69 -10.54 -0.33
CA SER A 96 -21.61 -9.40 0.59
C SER A 96 -20.79 -9.65 1.87
N ARG A 97 -20.43 -10.91 2.13
CA ARG A 97 -19.75 -11.32 3.37
C ARG A 97 -18.25 -11.57 3.20
N LEU A 98 -17.72 -11.41 1.99
CA LEU A 98 -16.30 -11.61 1.74
C LEU A 98 -15.49 -10.54 2.48
N LEU A 99 -14.61 -10.97 3.38
CA LEU A 99 -13.67 -10.08 4.06
C LEU A 99 -12.48 -9.77 3.14
N VAL A 100 -11.99 -8.53 3.21
CA VAL A 100 -10.82 -8.07 2.44
C VAL A 100 -9.58 -8.88 2.80
N SER A 101 -9.43 -9.27 4.07
CA SER A 101 -8.35 -10.13 4.55
C SER A 101 -8.35 -11.53 3.94
N SER A 102 -9.46 -11.96 3.34
CA SER A 102 -9.61 -13.28 2.71
C SER A 102 -9.32 -13.29 1.21
N LEU A 103 -9.04 -12.12 0.60
CA LEU A 103 -8.61 -12.03 -0.80
C LEU A 103 -7.15 -12.52 -0.91
N LYS A 104 -6.94 -13.53 -1.77
CA LYS A 104 -5.62 -14.11 -2.08
C LYS A 104 -5.12 -13.62 -3.44
#